data_AF-A0A1H3VEK2-F1
#
_entry.id   AF-A0A1H3VEK2-F1
#
_cell.length_a   1.000
_cell.length_b   1.000
_cell.length_c   1.000
_cell.angle_alpha   90.00
_cell.angle_beta   90.00
_cell.angle_gamma   90.00
#
_symmetry.space_group_name_H-M   'P 1'
#
loop_
_entity.id
_entity.type
_entity.pdbx_description
1 polymer ?
#
loop_
_entity_poly.entity_id
_entity_poly.type
_entity_poly.pdbx_seq_one_letter_code
_entity_poly.pdbx_strand_id
1 'polypeptide(L)'
;MAAGFAKELKHGKDTTIINYAPYRPYLTAKNGPLRFIRQYWGLWDIEHYITLLLGDISRLRDDTQGYGPNGKGFITHVDIPPEVEIAFHILNVSQLGTIRTANPAFRS
;
A
#
# COMPACT_ATOMS: atom_id res chain seq x y z
N MET A 1 -2.02 -7.14 2.71
CA MET A 1 -2.55 -8.52 2.54
C MET A 1 -2.68 -9.27 3.88
N ALA A 2 -1.65 -9.31 4.73
CA ALA A 2 -1.72 -9.99 6.04
C ALA A 2 -2.89 -9.54 6.93
N ALA A 3 -3.19 -8.23 6.99
CA ALA A 3 -4.29 -7.69 7.80
C ALA A 3 -5.70 -8.17 7.36
N GLY A 4 -5.87 -8.55 6.09
CA GLY A 4 -7.11 -9.14 5.59
C GLY A 4 -7.24 -10.60 6.05
N PHE A 5 -6.18 -11.40 5.84
CA PHE A 5 -6.15 -12.79 6.34
C PHE A 5 -6.30 -12.85 7.87
N ALA A 6 -5.65 -11.94 8.60
CA ALA A 6 -5.77 -11.84 10.05
C ALA A 6 -7.20 -11.52 10.51
N LYS A 7 -8.01 -10.85 9.68
CA LYS A 7 -9.43 -10.60 9.97
C LYS A 7 -10.26 -11.88 9.84
N GLU A 8 -10.07 -12.63 8.76
CA GLU A 8 -10.86 -13.83 8.47
C GLU A 8 -10.46 -15.03 9.35
N LEU A 9 -9.22 -15.08 9.83
CA LEU A 9 -8.70 -16.17 10.65
C LEU A 9 -8.92 -15.97 12.17
N LYS A 10 -9.65 -14.93 12.61
CA LYS A 10 -9.94 -14.68 14.05
C LYS A 10 -10.71 -15.80 14.76
N HIS A 11 -11.21 -16.81 14.04
CA HIS A 11 -11.92 -17.96 14.59
C HIS A 11 -11.17 -19.29 14.39
N GLY A 12 -10.39 -19.69 15.40
CA GLY A 12 -10.21 -21.10 15.77
C GLY A 12 -9.36 -22.00 14.87
N LYS A 13 -8.34 -21.49 14.17
CA LYS A 13 -7.38 -22.35 13.46
C LYS A 13 -5.95 -22.08 13.91
N ASP A 14 -5.23 -23.15 14.23
CA ASP A 14 -3.77 -23.15 14.39
C ASP A 14 -3.14 -22.90 13.00
N THR A 15 -3.08 -21.64 12.59
CA THR A 15 -2.62 -21.23 11.26
C THR A 15 -1.67 -20.06 11.39
N THR A 16 -0.43 -20.29 10.97
CA THR A 16 0.60 -19.25 10.92
C THR A 16 0.59 -18.59 9.54
N ILE A 17 0.34 -17.28 9.50
CA ILE A 17 0.49 -16.48 8.28
C ILE A 17 1.96 -16.11 8.12
N ILE A 18 2.57 -16.51 7.00
CA ILE A 18 3.93 -16.09 6.62
C ILE A 18 3.82 -15.04 5.52
N ASN A 19 4.39 -13.85 5.76
CA ASN A 19 4.50 -12.82 4.73
C ASN A 19 5.85 -12.96 4.00
N TYR A 20 5.78 -13.21 2.69
CA TYR A 20 6.97 -13.34 1.85
C TYR A 20 6.85 -12.44 0.62
N ALA A 21 7.48 -11.26 0.71
CA ALA A 21 7.69 -10.40 -0.45
C ALA A 21 9.04 -10.79 -1.11
N PRO A 22 9.05 -11.23 -2.38
CA PRO A 22 10.26 -11.78 -3.02
C PRO A 22 11.38 -10.74 -3.21
N TYR A 23 11.05 -9.45 -3.14
CA TYR A 23 12.03 -8.37 -3.16
C TYR A 23 11.51 -7.13 -2.43
N ARG A 24 12.44 -6.26 -2.03
CA ARG A 24 12.16 -4.93 -1.50
C ARG A 24 12.69 -3.89 -2.49
N PRO A 25 11.82 -3.15 -3.20
CA PRO A 25 12.27 -2.13 -4.14
C PRO A 25 12.86 -0.93 -3.39
N TYR A 26 13.91 -0.35 -3.97
CA TYR A 26 14.48 0.92 -3.55
C TYR A 26 14.54 1.84 -4.74
N LEU A 27 14.22 3.12 -4.54
CA LEU A 27 14.27 4.13 -5.59
C LEU A 27 15.38 5.15 -5.30
N THR A 28 15.92 5.75 -6.36
CA THR A 28 16.90 6.82 -6.30
C THR A 28 16.59 7.90 -7.33
N ALA A 29 16.84 9.15 -6.96
CA ALA A 29 16.83 10.29 -7.87
C ALA A 29 18.26 10.75 -8.22
N LYS A 30 19.29 9.94 -7.90
CA LYS A 30 20.68 10.32 -8.17
C LYS A 30 20.88 10.41 -9.69
N ASN A 31 21.16 11.62 -10.18
CA ASN A 31 21.38 11.97 -11.58
C ASN A 31 20.14 11.95 -12.49
N GLY A 32 18.98 12.42 -12.01
CA GLY A 32 17.84 12.73 -12.86
C GLY A 32 16.50 12.22 -12.33
N PRO A 33 15.59 11.73 -13.18
CA PRO A 33 14.28 11.26 -12.72
C PRO A 33 14.42 10.07 -11.78
N LEU A 34 13.39 9.85 -10.95
CA LEU A 34 13.33 8.74 -10.02
C LEU A 34 13.47 7.41 -10.79
N ARG A 35 14.24 6.45 -10.24
CA ARG A 35 14.52 5.12 -10.83
C ARG A 35 14.60 4.06 -9.75
N PHE A 36 14.25 2.81 -10.07
CA PHE A 36 14.59 1.69 -9.20
C PHE A 36 16.12 1.50 -9.18
N ILE A 37 16.69 1.32 -7.99
CA ILE A 37 18.13 1.05 -7.81
C ILE A 37 18.49 -0.31 -8.45
N ARG A 38 17.58 -1.28 -8.39
CA ARG A 38 17.71 -2.59 -9.03
C ARG A 38 16.54 -2.79 -9.97
N GLN A 39 16.86 -3.08 -11.23
CA GLN A 39 15.85 -3.45 -12.22
C GLN A 39 15.61 -4.95 -12.14
N TYR A 40 14.43 -5.37 -11.69
CA TYR A 40 13.95 -6.74 -11.86
C TYR A 40 13.07 -6.82 -13.10
N TRP A 41 13.01 -8.00 -13.70
CA TRP A 41 12.07 -8.23 -14.79
C TRP A 41 10.63 -8.18 -14.26
N GLY A 42 9.74 -7.51 -14.99
CA GLY A 42 8.33 -7.39 -14.61
C GLY A 42 8.02 -6.34 -13.54
N LEU A 43 8.96 -5.45 -13.20
CA LEU A 43 8.62 -4.28 -12.39
C LEU A 43 7.68 -3.35 -13.15
N TRP A 44 6.72 -2.79 -12.42
CA TRP A 44 5.92 -1.66 -12.89
C TRP A 44 6.81 -0.48 -13.26
N ASP A 45 6.34 0.38 -14.15
CA ASP A 45 6.89 1.72 -14.23
C ASP A 45 6.69 2.47 -12.89
N ILE A 46 7.42 3.55 -12.73
CA ILE A 46 7.55 4.22 -11.43
C ILE A 46 6.28 4.97 -11.06
N GLU A 47 5.62 5.57 -12.04
CA GLU A 47 4.36 6.29 -11.83
C GLU A 47 3.28 5.32 -11.33
N HIS A 48 3.18 4.15 -11.97
CA HIS A 48 2.26 3.10 -11.57
C HIS A 48 2.62 2.55 -10.19
N TYR A 49 3.90 2.29 -9.92
CA TYR A 49 4.35 1.81 -8.62
C TYR A 49 3.98 2.79 -7.48
N ILE A 50 4.22 4.09 -7.67
CA ILE A 50 3.87 5.13 -6.69
C ILE A 50 2.36 5.21 -6.50
N THR A 51 1.59 5.14 -7.59
CA THR A 51 0.12 5.13 -7.57
C THR A 51 -0.42 3.98 -6.71
N LEU A 52 0.16 2.77 -6.85
CA LEU A 52 -0.20 1.62 -6.02
C LEU A 52 0.20 1.83 -4.56
N LEU A 53 1.41 2.32 -4.30
CA LEU A 53 1.92 2.56 -2.95
C LEU A 53 1.06 3.56 -2.17
N LEU A 54 0.72 4.70 -2.79
CA LEU A 54 -0.16 5.71 -2.20
C LEU A 54 -1.57 5.15 -1.95
N GLY A 55 -2.09 4.38 -2.90
CA GLY A 55 -3.37 3.69 -2.74
C GLY A 55 -3.38 2.71 -1.56
N ASP A 56 -2.30 1.94 -1.37
CA ASP A 56 -2.20 0.97 -0.29
C ASP A 56 -2.13 1.63 1.08
N ILE A 57 -1.31 2.67 1.27
CA ILE A 57 -1.25 3.41 2.54
C ILE A 57 -2.63 4.00 2.86
N SER A 58 -3.31 4.57 1.87
CA SER A 58 -4.66 5.13 2.07
C SER A 58 -5.68 4.07 2.50
N ARG A 59 -5.57 2.83 1.98
CA ARG A 59 -6.42 1.71 2.39
C ARG A 59 -6.06 1.18 3.77
N LEU A 60 -4.79 1.22 4.19
CA LEU A 60 -4.36 0.71 5.49
C LEU A 60 -4.85 1.56 6.66
N ARG A 61 -5.15 2.85 6.45
CA ARG A 61 -5.64 3.73 7.51
C ARG A 61 -6.91 3.18 8.14
N ASP A 62 -7.03 3.39 9.45
CA ASP A 62 -8.21 3.03 10.21
C ASP A 62 -9.06 4.25 10.51
N ASP A 63 -9.54 4.88 9.44
CA ASP A 63 -10.41 6.04 9.45
C ASP A 63 -11.63 5.79 8.52
N THR A 64 -12.50 6.79 8.40
CA THR A 64 -13.75 6.67 7.62
C THR A 64 -13.56 6.34 6.13
N GLN A 65 -12.37 6.59 5.57
CA GLN A 65 -12.06 6.34 4.15
C GLN A 65 -11.24 5.06 3.94
N GLY A 66 -10.53 4.62 4.98
CA GLY A 66 -9.68 3.45 4.98
C GLY A 66 -10.43 2.12 5.11
N TYR A 67 -9.67 1.02 5.11
CA TYR A 67 -10.22 -0.34 5.11
C TYR A 67 -10.26 -0.95 6.52
N GLY A 68 -9.75 -0.26 7.54
CA GLY A 68 -9.82 -0.69 8.93
C GLY A 68 -11.25 -0.70 9.50
N PRO A 69 -11.41 -1.17 10.75
CA PRO A 69 -12.70 -1.22 11.46
C PRO A 69 -13.50 0.09 11.49
N ASN A 70 -12.84 1.25 11.53
CA ASN A 70 -13.49 2.57 11.55
C ASN A 70 -13.89 3.08 10.15
N GLY A 71 -13.57 2.32 9.11
CA GLY A 71 -13.89 2.63 7.71
C GLY A 71 -14.73 1.53 7.08
N LYS A 72 -14.20 0.92 6.03
CA LYS A 72 -14.91 -0.14 5.28
C LYS A 72 -14.90 -1.51 5.97
N GLY A 73 -14.11 -1.68 7.03
CA GLY A 73 -14.04 -2.92 7.80
C GLY A 73 -13.55 -4.12 6.99
N PHE A 74 -12.76 -3.93 5.93
CA PHE A 74 -12.22 -5.01 5.10
C PHE A 74 -10.97 -5.66 5.69
N ILE A 75 -10.23 -4.96 6.55
CA ILE A 75 -9.02 -5.47 7.22
C ILE A 75 -9.11 -5.22 8.73
N THR A 76 -8.27 -5.91 9.51
CA THR A 76 -8.06 -5.54 10.92
C THR A 76 -7.31 -4.20 11.01
N HIS A 77 -7.39 -3.55 12.17
CA HIS A 77 -6.62 -2.34 12.47
C HIS A 77 -5.13 -2.54 12.16
N VAL A 78 -4.49 -1.52 11.58
CA VAL A 78 -3.05 -1.49 11.30
C VAL A 78 -2.48 -0.18 11.85
N ASP A 79 -1.50 -0.30 12.74
CA ASP A 79 -0.70 0.84 13.19
C ASP A 79 0.25 1.26 12.06
N ILE A 80 0.01 2.44 11.47
CA ILE A 80 0.91 3.04 10.48
C ILE A 80 1.94 3.91 11.19
N PRO A 81 3.25 3.62 11.07
CA PRO A 81 4.27 4.44 11.71
C PRO A 81 4.24 5.91 11.23
N PRO A 82 4.48 6.90 12.12
CA PRO A 82 4.44 8.32 11.74
C PRO A 82 5.34 8.68 10.55
N GLU A 83 6.51 8.05 10.44
CA GLU A 83 7.44 8.25 9.33
C GLU A 83 6.87 7.79 7.98
N VAL A 84 6.00 6.78 7.98
CA VAL A 84 5.31 6.29 6.78
C VAL A 84 4.22 7.29 6.38
N GLU A 85 3.49 7.86 7.34
CA GLU A 85 2.50 8.92 7.08
C GLU A 85 3.17 10.19 6.54
N ILE A 86 4.30 10.61 7.13
CA ILE A 86 5.08 11.74 6.63
C ILE A 86 5.55 11.48 5.18
N ALA A 87 6.11 10.29 4.91
CA ALA A 87 6.54 9.92 3.57
C ALA A 87 5.38 9.91 2.57
N PHE A 88 4.19 9.42 2.97
CA PHE A 88 2.99 9.48 2.15
C PHE A 88 2.62 10.92 1.79
N HIS A 89 2.59 11.84 2.76
CA HIS A 89 2.24 13.23 2.50
C HIS A 89 3.21 13.89 1.53
N ILE A 90 4.53 13.67 1.71
CA ILE A 90 5.56 14.17 0.80
C ILE A 90 5.35 13.63 -0.63
N LEU A 91 5.08 12.34 -0.77
CA LEU A 91 4.87 11.72 -2.07
C LEU A 91 3.57 12.18 -2.72
N ASN A 92 2.48 12.34 -1.96
CA ASN A 92 1.19 12.76 -2.49
C ASN A 92 1.22 14.19 -3.05
N VAL A 93 2.02 15.10 -2.47
CA VAL A 93 2.19 16.47 -3.00
C VAL A 93 3.18 16.55 -4.16
N SER A 94 4.04 15.54 -4.33
CA SER A 94 5.10 15.53 -5.35
C SER A 94 4.62 15.34 -6.79
N GLN A 95 3.34 15.00 -7.00
CA GLN A 95 2.75 14.67 -8.31
C GLN A 95 3.47 13.54 -9.08
N LEU A 96 4.33 12.75 -8.42
CA LEU A 96 5.04 11.60 -9.01
C LEU A 96 4.12 10.38 -9.26
N GLY A 97 2.87 10.47 -8.85
CA GLY A 97 1.79 9.52 -9.06
C GLY A 97 0.48 10.11 -8.53
N THR A 98 -0.64 9.48 -8.82
CA THR A 98 -1.95 9.94 -8.32
C THR A 98 -2.59 8.85 -7.47
N ILE A 99 -3.34 9.23 -6.44
CA ILE A 99 -4.20 8.25 -5.75
C ILE A 99 -5.31 7.89 -6.73
N ARG A 100 -5.28 6.65 -7.25
CA ARG A 100 -6.28 6.19 -8.20
C ARG A 100 -7.65 6.13 -7.54
N THR A 101 -8.61 6.89 -8.06
CA THR A 101 -10.02 6.75 -7.69
C THR A 101 -10.54 5.43 -8.27
N ALA A 102 -11.25 4.63 -7.46
CA ALA A 102 -11.89 3.41 -7.94
C ALA A 102 -12.89 3.76 -9.05
N ASN A 103 -12.85 3.04 -10.17
CA ASN A 103 -13.82 3.23 -11.24
C ASN A 103 -15.19 2.75 -10.74
N PRO A 104 -16.21 3.64 -10.63
CA PRO A 104 -17.51 3.28 -10.09
C PRO A 104 -18.26 2.25 -10.94
N ALA A 105 -17.89 2.05 -12.22
CA ALA A 105 -18.51 1.07 -13.11
C ALA A 105 -18.23 -0.39 -12.72
N PHE A 106 -17.23 -0.66 -11.88
CA PHE A 106 -16.84 -2.01 -11.45
C PHE A 106 -17.05 -2.24 -9.95
N ARG A 107 -18.09 -1.61 -9.39
CA ARG A 107 -18.48 -1.83 -7.99
C ARG A 107 -19.17 -3.19 -7.88
N SER A 108 -18.49 -4.18 -7.27
CA SER A 108 -19.10 -5.45 -6.84
C SER A 108 -20.01 -5.24 -5.64
#